data_AF-A0A255PSJ1-F1
#
_entry.id   AF-A0A255PSJ1-F1
#
_cell.length_a   1.000
_cell.length_b   1.000
_cell.length_c   1.000
_cell.angle_alpha   90.00
_cell.angle_beta   90.00
_cell.angle_gamma   90.00
#
_symmetry.space_group_name_H-M   'P 1'
#
loop_
_entity.id
_entity.type
_entity.pdbx_description
1 polymer ?
#
loop_
_entity_poly.entity_id
_entity_poly.type
_entity_poly.pdbx_seq_one_letter_code
_entity_poly.pdbx_strand_id
1 'polypeptide(L)'
;MSSRLTPSSSPTSGGTGLGLNADTVRLLLDLDGVLVDTRPVMESAWRQVREEHNLDLPFGEYERHLGRPFADIMQQLGLADAEPIHQTYSKASTAASHLARHFDGVAEVLHAFAAADWRLGRPYQCVCRSRVQWASGGGTGEVQRRGSHLDWDSRSRMFFDSAMVAC
;
A
#
# COMPACT_ATOMS: atom_id res chain seq x y z
N MET A 1 43.64 -32.82 -50.94
CA MET A 1 43.53 -34.10 -50.21
C MET A 1 42.75 -33.84 -48.93
N SER A 2 41.71 -34.63 -48.70
CA SER A 2 40.48 -34.28 -47.98
C SER A 2 40.64 -33.89 -46.51
N SER A 3 40.06 -32.74 -46.16
CA SER A 3 39.95 -32.19 -44.81
C SER A 3 38.94 -32.98 -43.96
N ARG A 4 39.32 -33.32 -42.73
CA ARG A 4 38.40 -33.75 -41.67
C ARG A 4 37.50 -32.56 -41.28
N LEU A 5 36.19 -32.76 -41.34
CA LEU A 5 35.24 -31.88 -40.68
C LEU A 5 34.76 -32.57 -39.40
N THR A 6 35.02 -31.91 -38.28
CA THR A 6 34.51 -32.21 -36.95
C THR A 6 33.02 -31.88 -36.87
N PRO A 7 32.21 -32.61 -36.08
CA PRO A 7 30.87 -32.15 -35.74
C PRO A 7 30.96 -30.97 -34.76
N SER A 8 30.43 -29.84 -35.19
CA SER A 8 30.20 -28.63 -34.41
C SER A 8 29.04 -28.88 -33.44
N SER A 9 29.33 -28.93 -32.14
CA SER A 9 28.32 -28.86 -31.09
C SER A 9 27.81 -27.42 -30.99
N SER A 10 26.59 -27.19 -31.47
CA SER A 10 25.86 -25.94 -31.22
C SER A 10 25.45 -25.88 -29.74
N PRO A 11 25.71 -24.78 -29.01
CA PRO A 11 25.06 -24.57 -27.73
C PRO A 11 23.59 -24.25 -28.02
N THR A 12 22.71 -25.16 -27.62
CA THR A 12 21.28 -24.92 -27.55
C THR A 12 21.05 -23.73 -26.63
N SER A 13 20.42 -22.68 -27.15
CA SER A 13 19.87 -21.58 -26.39
C SER A 13 18.91 -22.11 -25.32
N GLY A 14 19.44 -22.40 -24.14
CA GLY A 14 18.66 -22.61 -22.94
C GLY A 14 18.17 -21.26 -22.47
N GLY A 15 17.02 -20.83 -23.00
CA GLY A 15 16.27 -19.74 -22.42
C GLY A 15 15.99 -20.12 -20.96
N THR A 16 16.63 -19.40 -20.04
CA THR A 16 16.27 -19.37 -18.63
C THR A 16 14.90 -18.72 -18.54
N GLY A 17 13.87 -19.49 -18.89
CA GLY A 17 12.53 -19.26 -18.39
C GLY A 17 12.66 -19.33 -16.88
N LEU A 18 12.67 -18.16 -16.24
CA LEU A 18 12.46 -18.01 -14.81
C LEU A 18 11.18 -18.76 -14.50
N GLY A 19 11.33 -20.00 -14.03
CA GLY A 19 10.24 -20.81 -13.54
C GLY A 19 9.62 -20.03 -12.40
N LEU A 20 8.51 -19.37 -12.67
CA LEU A 20 7.59 -18.99 -11.63
C LEU A 20 7.12 -20.32 -11.05
N ASN A 21 7.70 -20.73 -9.92
CA ASN A 21 7.17 -21.83 -9.13
C ASN A 21 5.67 -21.56 -8.98
N ALA A 22 4.85 -22.45 -9.54
CA ALA A 22 3.39 -22.31 -9.56
C ALA A 22 2.79 -22.35 -8.14
N ASP A 23 3.61 -22.64 -7.13
CA ASP A 23 3.22 -22.87 -5.74
C ASP A 23 3.44 -21.65 -4.83
N THR A 24 3.91 -20.51 -5.35
CA THR A 24 4.07 -19.30 -4.53
C THR A 24 2.73 -18.68 -4.18
N VAL A 25 2.35 -18.78 -2.90
CA VAL A 25 1.16 -18.13 -2.34
C VAL A 25 1.32 -16.62 -2.39
N ARG A 26 0.28 -15.92 -2.89
CA ARG A 26 0.22 -14.46 -2.92
C ARG A 26 -0.87 -13.98 -1.99
N LEU A 27 -0.52 -13.04 -1.12
CA LEU A 27 -1.44 -12.46 -0.16
C LEU A 27 -1.64 -10.98 -0.48
N LEU A 28 -2.90 -10.58 -0.63
CA LEU A 28 -3.28 -9.19 -0.82
C LEU A 28 -3.94 -8.70 0.47
N LEU A 29 -3.29 -7.74 1.12
CA LEU A 29 -3.73 -7.19 2.41
C LEU A 29 -4.16 -5.75 2.20
N ASP A 30 -5.35 -5.43 2.71
CA ASP A 30 -5.77 -4.04 2.83
C ASP A 30 -4.91 -3.31 3.89
N LEU A 31 -4.94 -1.98 3.90
CA LEU A 31 -4.16 -1.17 4.84
C LEU A 31 -5.03 -0.75 6.03
N ASP A 32 -6.01 0.10 5.74
CA ASP A 32 -6.90 0.72 6.72
C ASP A 32 -7.78 -0.34 7.40
N GLY A 33 -7.69 -0.43 8.73
CA GLY A 33 -8.47 -1.41 9.51
C GLY A 33 -7.96 -2.86 9.43
N VAL A 34 -6.86 -3.12 8.71
CA VAL A 34 -6.22 -4.45 8.63
C VAL A 34 -4.79 -4.41 9.14
N LEU A 35 -3.93 -3.60 8.52
CA LEU A 35 -2.52 -3.45 8.93
C LEU A 35 -2.34 -2.25 9.84
N VAL A 36 -3.14 -1.21 9.62
CA VAL A 36 -3.05 0.08 10.31
C VAL A 36 -4.41 0.47 10.86
N ASP A 37 -4.45 0.77 12.15
CA ASP A 37 -5.57 1.47 12.78
C ASP A 37 -5.54 2.93 12.36
N THR A 38 -6.36 3.24 11.35
CA THR A 38 -6.58 4.61 10.87
C THR A 38 -7.87 5.21 11.40
N ARG A 39 -8.62 4.49 12.24
CA ARG A 39 -9.87 4.98 12.83
C ARG A 39 -9.70 6.30 13.61
N PRO A 40 -8.66 6.49 14.44
CA PRO A 40 -8.42 7.77 15.12
C PRO A 40 -8.17 8.93 14.15
N VAL A 41 -7.54 8.67 13.00
CA VAL A 41 -7.30 9.67 11.94
C VAL A 41 -8.64 10.09 11.33
N MET A 42 -9.46 9.11 10.94
CA MET A 42 -10.76 9.33 10.31
C MET A 42 -11.73 10.05 11.25
N GLU A 43 -11.76 9.67 12.53
CA GLU A 43 -12.60 10.32 13.54
C GLU A 43 -12.19 11.78 13.77
N SER A 44 -10.88 12.06 13.87
CA SER A 44 -10.38 13.43 14.00
C SER A 44 -10.69 14.28 12.77
N ALA A 45 -10.53 13.71 11.57
CA ALA A 45 -10.84 14.38 10.31
C ALA A 45 -12.33 14.69 10.18
N TRP A 46 -13.18 13.71 10.48
CA TRP A 46 -14.63 13.88 10.44
C TRP A 46 -15.12 14.91 11.46
N ARG A 47 -14.52 14.97 12.66
CA ARG A 47 -14.81 16.04 13.61
C ARG A 47 -14.56 17.43 13.01
N GLN A 48 -13.45 17.64 12.31
CA GLN A 48 -13.15 18.91 11.66
C GLN A 48 -14.15 19.21 10.53
N VAL A 49 -14.56 18.20 9.75
CA VAL A 49 -15.63 18.35 8.75
C VAL A 49 -16.94 18.83 9.41
N ARG A 50 -17.35 18.21 10.52
CA ARG A 50 -18.59 18.62 11.22
C ARG A 50 -18.53 20.07 11.69
N GLU A 51 -17.39 20.49 12.22
CA GLU A 51 -17.17 21.85 12.72
C GLU A 51 -17.17 22.88 11.58
N GLU A 52 -16.49 22.61 10.47
CA GLU A 52 -16.36 23.56 9.34
C GLU A 52 -17.64 23.64 8.49
N HIS A 53 -18.36 22.52 8.33
CA HIS A 53 -19.54 22.42 7.47
C HIS A 53 -20.86 22.44 8.26
N ASN A 54 -20.82 22.68 9.58
CA ASN A 54 -21.99 22.71 10.48
C ASN A 54 -22.86 21.44 10.36
N LEU A 55 -22.23 20.26 10.33
CA LEU A 55 -22.93 18.98 10.19
C LEU A 55 -23.20 18.33 11.55
N ASP A 56 -24.45 17.95 11.81
CA ASP A 56 -24.86 17.17 12.99
C ASP A 56 -24.89 15.65 12.72
N LEU A 57 -23.87 15.15 11.99
CA LEU A 57 -23.73 13.73 11.66
C LEU A 57 -22.57 13.12 12.45
N PRO A 58 -22.80 12.29 13.48
CA PRO A 58 -21.72 11.72 14.27
C PRO A 58 -20.82 10.81 13.43
N PHE A 59 -19.56 10.64 13.85
CA PHE A 59 -18.59 9.81 13.13
C PHE A 59 -19.10 8.40 12.87
N GLY A 60 -19.86 7.82 13.80
CA GLY A 60 -20.46 6.49 13.62
C GLY A 60 -21.42 6.37 12.43
N GLU A 61 -22.04 7.46 11.96
CA GLU A 61 -22.85 7.42 10.72
C GLU A 61 -21.96 7.37 9.49
N TYR A 62 -20.91 8.19 9.44
CA TYR A 62 -19.89 8.16 8.39
C TYR A 62 -19.14 6.81 8.34
N GLU A 63 -18.76 6.28 9.51
CA GLU A 63 -17.97 5.06 9.67
C GLU A 63 -18.67 3.83 9.06
N ARG A 64 -20.01 3.76 9.12
CA ARG A 64 -20.78 2.65 8.54
C ARG A 64 -20.70 2.56 7.01
N HIS A 65 -20.24 3.61 6.36
CA HIS A 65 -20.14 3.69 4.90
C HIS A 65 -18.70 3.52 4.39
N LEU A 66 -17.72 3.32 5.28
CA LEU A 66 -16.32 3.09 4.89
C LEU A 66 -16.18 1.89 3.92
N GLY A 67 -15.18 1.96 3.05
CA GLY A 67 -14.98 1.02 1.95
C GLY A 67 -15.70 1.40 0.64
N ARG A 68 -16.44 2.52 0.63
CA ARG A 68 -17.08 3.10 -0.58
C ARG A 68 -16.30 4.32 -1.08
N PRO A 69 -16.45 4.70 -2.38
CA PRO A 69 -15.97 5.98 -2.87
C PRO A 69 -16.54 7.15 -2.04
N PHE A 70 -15.74 8.18 -1.79
CA PHE A 70 -16.15 9.29 -0.92
C PHE A 70 -17.44 9.98 -1.38
N ALA A 71 -17.58 10.23 -2.68
CA ALA A 71 -18.80 10.80 -3.25
C ALA A 71 -20.03 9.94 -2.97
N ASP A 72 -19.89 8.61 -3.06
CA ASP A 72 -20.97 7.67 -2.74
C ASP A 72 -21.32 7.74 -1.24
N ILE A 73 -20.32 7.86 -0.35
CA ILE A 73 -20.55 8.05 1.09
C ILE A 73 -21.35 9.33 1.33
N MET A 74 -20.96 10.45 0.71
CA MET A 74 -21.68 11.72 0.85
C MET A 74 -23.13 11.60 0.37
N GLN A 75 -23.35 10.91 -0.75
CA GLN A 75 -24.70 10.62 -1.25
C GLN A 75 -25.53 9.79 -0.26
N GLN A 76 -24.94 8.75 0.36
CA GLN A 76 -25.64 7.94 1.38
C GLN A 76 -25.98 8.75 2.64
N LEU A 77 -25.13 9.73 2.99
CA LEU A 77 -25.34 10.65 4.12
C LEU A 77 -26.27 11.82 3.79
N GLY A 78 -26.76 11.94 2.55
CA GLY A 78 -27.62 13.05 2.12
C GLY A 78 -26.89 14.38 1.94
N LEU A 79 -25.56 14.35 1.77
CA LEU A 79 -24.70 15.53 1.62
C LEU A 79 -24.44 15.77 0.12
N ALA A 80 -25.05 16.82 -0.43
CA ALA A 80 -24.96 17.12 -1.86
C ALA A 80 -23.62 17.73 -2.30
N ASP A 81 -23.02 18.58 -1.45
CA ASP A 81 -21.77 19.27 -1.75
C ASP A 81 -20.54 18.47 -1.26
N ALA A 82 -20.27 17.37 -1.96
CA ALA A 82 -19.21 16.43 -1.57
C ALA A 82 -17.79 17.01 -1.68
N GLU A 83 -17.54 17.90 -2.64
CA GLU A 83 -16.18 18.38 -2.94
C GLU A 83 -15.58 19.27 -1.83
N PRO A 84 -16.26 20.32 -1.30
CA PRO A 84 -15.74 21.09 -0.18
C PRO A 84 -15.53 20.22 1.08
N ILE A 85 -16.44 19.28 1.33
CA ILE A 85 -16.35 18.35 2.46
C ILE A 85 -15.14 17.43 2.30
N HIS A 86 -14.89 16.95 1.08
CA HIS A 86 -13.72 16.15 0.74
C HIS A 86 -12.42 16.92 0.99
N GLN A 87 -12.34 18.18 0.55
CA GLN A 87 -11.15 19.02 0.76
C GLN A 87 -10.84 19.24 2.24
N THR A 88 -11.84 19.53 3.06
CA THR A 88 -11.68 19.61 4.52
C THR A 88 -11.21 18.27 5.07
N TYR A 89 -11.87 17.18 4.69
CA TYR A 89 -11.55 15.85 5.17
C TYR A 89 -10.10 15.45 4.84
N SER A 90 -9.67 15.55 3.58
CA SER A 90 -8.34 15.16 3.14
C SER A 90 -7.24 16.01 3.80
N LYS A 91 -7.48 17.31 4.01
CA LYS A 91 -6.56 18.18 4.77
C LYS A 91 -6.47 17.76 6.24
N ALA A 92 -7.61 17.52 6.87
CA ALA A 92 -7.71 17.13 8.27
C ALA A 92 -7.07 15.77 8.54
N SER A 93 -7.34 14.78 7.68
CA SER A 93 -6.80 13.43 7.78
C SER A 93 -5.28 13.42 7.57
N THR A 94 -4.78 14.23 6.64
CA THR A 94 -3.33 14.40 6.43
C THR A 94 -2.67 14.98 7.68
N ALA A 95 -3.26 16.02 8.29
CA ALA A 95 -2.73 16.60 9.53
C ALA A 95 -2.77 15.62 10.70
N ALA A 96 -3.79 14.77 10.74
CA ALA A 96 -3.98 13.74 11.76
C ALA A 96 -3.24 12.42 11.47
N SER A 97 -2.47 12.29 10.38
CA SER A 97 -1.86 11.02 9.97
C SER A 97 -0.95 10.39 11.04
N HIS A 98 -0.36 11.22 11.89
CA HIS A 98 0.48 10.81 13.02
C HIS A 98 -0.28 10.00 14.09
N LEU A 99 -1.61 10.01 14.07
CA LEU A 99 -2.45 9.19 14.95
C LEU A 99 -2.55 7.74 14.48
N ALA A 100 -2.22 7.45 13.22
CA ALA A 100 -2.26 6.09 12.68
C ALA A 100 -1.22 5.20 13.37
N ARG A 101 -1.63 4.01 13.77
CA ARG A 101 -0.75 3.00 14.39
C ARG A 101 -0.95 1.66 13.72
N HIS A 102 0.09 0.84 13.61
CA HIS A 102 -0.09 -0.55 13.21
C HIS A 102 -0.82 -1.31 14.33
N PHE A 103 -1.62 -2.32 13.98
CA PHE A 103 -2.17 -3.22 14.99
C PHE A 103 -1.07 -4.08 15.61
N ASP A 104 -1.24 -4.45 16.88
CA ASP A 104 -0.33 -5.34 17.58
C ASP A 104 -0.21 -6.68 16.85
N GLY A 105 1.02 -7.19 16.71
CA GLY A 105 1.27 -8.47 16.04
C GLY A 105 1.37 -8.40 14.52
N VAL A 106 1.07 -7.25 13.89
CA VAL A 106 1.13 -7.12 12.42
C VAL A 106 2.53 -7.35 11.89
N ALA A 107 3.56 -6.76 12.52
CA ALA A 107 4.93 -6.91 12.07
C ALA A 107 5.39 -8.38 12.12
N GLU A 108 5.06 -9.08 13.20
CA GLU A 108 5.37 -10.48 13.43
C GLU A 108 4.72 -11.38 12.39
N VAL A 109 3.44 -11.15 12.08
CA VAL A 109 2.70 -11.91 11.07
C VAL A 109 3.25 -11.67 9.66
N LEU A 110 3.55 -10.41 9.31
CA LEU A 110 4.15 -10.09 8.00
C LEU A 110 5.53 -10.73 7.85
N HIS A 111 6.35 -10.72 8.91
CA HIS A 111 7.64 -11.44 8.91
C HIS A 111 7.45 -12.96 8.77
N ALA A 112 6.44 -13.55 9.41
CA ALA A 112 6.14 -14.97 9.28
C ALA A 112 5.73 -15.36 7.85
N PHE A 113 4.93 -14.53 7.17
CA PHE A 113 4.57 -14.74 5.77
C PHE A 113 5.79 -14.66 4.85
N ALA A 114 6.65 -13.65 5.05
CA ALA A 114 7.88 -13.51 4.28
C ALA A 114 8.81 -14.72 4.48
N ALA A 115 8.96 -15.19 5.73
CA ALA A 115 9.77 -16.37 6.04
C ALA A 115 9.21 -17.67 5.44
N ALA A 116 7.91 -17.72 5.16
CA ALA A 116 7.25 -18.83 4.48
C ALA A 116 7.28 -18.71 2.94
N ASP A 117 8.01 -17.74 2.38
CA ASP A 117 8.10 -17.45 0.94
C ASP A 117 6.76 -16.99 0.30
N TRP A 118 5.91 -16.33 1.10
CA TRP A 118 4.67 -15.73 0.59
C TRP A 118 4.96 -14.35 -0.01
N ARG A 119 4.37 -14.07 -1.16
CA ARG A 119 4.48 -12.75 -1.79
C ARG A 119 3.36 -11.83 -1.31
N LEU A 120 3.75 -10.75 -0.65
CA LEU A 120 2.82 -9.73 -0.14
C LEU A 120 2.57 -8.65 -1.19
N GLY A 121 1.33 -8.25 -1.35
CA GLY A 121 0.92 -7.12 -2.19
C GLY A 121 -0.14 -6.26 -1.53
N ARG A 122 -0.28 -5.02 -2.03
CA ARG A 122 -1.36 -4.11 -1.64
C ARG A 122 -2.40 -4.02 -2.76
N PRO A 123 -3.70 -4.04 -2.46
CA PRO A 123 -4.72 -3.74 -3.45
C PRO A 123 -4.59 -2.27 -3.91
N TYR A 124 -4.92 -1.99 -5.17
CA TYR A 124 -4.76 -0.69 -5.82
C TYR A 124 -5.75 0.40 -5.32
N GLN A 125 -6.38 0.23 -4.15
CA GLN A 125 -7.45 1.10 -3.68
C GLN A 125 -7.10 1.96 -2.46
N CYS A 126 -5.82 2.21 -2.18
CA CYS A 126 -5.43 3.40 -1.42
C CYS A 126 -5.13 4.54 -2.41
N VAL A 127 -6.03 5.53 -2.49
CA VAL A 127 -5.76 6.81 -3.18
C VAL A 127 -4.91 7.75 -2.30
N CYS A 128 -4.27 7.23 -1.25
CA CYS A 128 -3.26 7.95 -0.49
C CYS A 128 -1.93 7.98 -1.23
N ARG A 129 -1.64 9.07 -1.95
CA ARG A 129 -0.28 9.32 -2.46
C ARG A 129 0.67 9.59 -1.31
N SER A 130 1.29 8.53 -0.80
CA SER A 130 2.52 8.62 -0.03
C SER A 130 3.62 7.85 -0.74
N ARG A 131 4.75 8.52 -0.93
CA ARG A 131 5.99 7.89 -1.38
C ARG A 131 6.52 7.10 -0.19
N VAL A 132 6.36 5.77 -0.20
CA VAL A 132 7.12 4.91 0.71
C VAL A 132 8.59 5.08 0.36
N GLN A 133 9.36 5.75 1.22
CA GLN A 133 10.81 5.81 1.10
C GLN A 133 11.40 4.60 1.81
N TRP A 134 12.18 3.83 1.06
CA TRP A 134 12.92 2.68 1.58
C TRP A 134 14.34 3.15 1.87
N ALA A 135 14.75 3.13 3.13
CA ALA A 135 16.13 3.35 3.50
C ALA A 135 16.85 1.99 3.50
N SER A 136 17.49 1.65 2.38
CA SER A 136 18.62 0.73 2.43
C SER A 136 19.81 1.47 3.06
N GLY A 137 20.44 0.86 4.06
CA GLY A 137 21.57 1.46 4.75
C GLY A 137 22.66 1.92 3.79
N GLY A 138 22.98 3.22 3.84
CA GLY A 138 24.22 3.81 3.33
C GLY A 138 24.34 3.98 1.80
N GLY A 139 24.02 5.17 1.30
CA GLY A 139 24.50 5.65 -0.01
C GLY A 139 23.46 6.44 -0.80
N THR A 140 23.71 7.74 -0.99
CA THR A 140 22.94 8.60 -1.91
C THR A 140 23.20 8.17 -3.36
N GLY A 141 22.27 7.44 -3.96
CA GLY A 141 22.27 7.11 -5.38
C GLY A 141 20.86 7.21 -5.96
N GLU A 142 20.72 8.02 -7.02
CA GLU A 142 19.48 8.18 -7.78
C GLU A 142 19.16 6.88 -8.54
N VAL A 143 18.04 6.22 -8.20
CA VAL A 143 17.60 4.97 -8.84
C VAL A 143 16.70 5.27 -10.01
N GLN A 144 17.24 5.12 -11.22
CA GLN A 144 16.51 5.14 -12.49
C GLN A 144 15.55 3.93 -12.57
N ARG A 145 14.27 4.18 -12.83
CA ARG A 145 13.25 3.13 -13.01
C ARG A 145 13.61 2.16 -14.15
N ARG A 146 13.75 0.88 -13.83
CA ARG A 146 13.48 -0.24 -14.75
C ARG A 146 12.84 -1.39 -14.00
N GLY A 147 11.68 -1.83 -14.50
CA GLY A 147 11.12 -3.17 -14.26
C GLY A 147 10.41 -3.36 -12.93
N SER A 148 9.14 -3.76 -13.01
CA SER A 148 8.27 -4.15 -11.89
C SER A 148 8.71 -5.46 -11.26
N HIS A 149 9.59 -5.40 -10.26
CA HIS A 149 9.82 -6.48 -9.29
C HIS A 149 10.38 -5.87 -8.01
N LEU A 150 9.68 -6.05 -6.89
CA LEU A 150 10.17 -5.64 -5.58
C LEU A 150 10.72 -6.90 -4.90
N ASP A 151 12.04 -6.98 -4.85
CA ASP A 151 12.79 -8.04 -4.15
C ASP A 151 12.85 -7.69 -2.66
N TRP A 152 12.36 -8.61 -1.82
CA TRP A 152 12.28 -8.44 -0.38
C TRP A 152 13.49 -9.13 0.28
N ASP A 153 14.60 -8.40 0.46
CA ASP A 153 15.71 -8.92 1.27
C ASP A 153 15.34 -8.88 2.78
N SER A 154 15.54 -10.02 3.43
CA SER A 154 15.48 -10.31 4.87
C SER A 154 16.24 -9.37 5.82
N ARG A 155 16.98 -8.38 5.31
CA ARG A 155 17.68 -7.34 6.08
C ARG A 155 16.99 -5.97 6.09
N SER A 156 15.90 -5.81 5.33
CA SER A 156 15.12 -4.59 5.27
C SER A 156 14.24 -4.43 6.52
N ARG A 157 14.57 -3.48 7.41
CA ARG A 157 13.60 -3.01 8.43
C ARG A 157 12.54 -2.18 7.72
N MET A 158 11.27 -2.57 7.81
CA MET A 158 10.17 -1.68 7.47
C MET A 158 10.19 -0.49 8.43
N PHE A 159 10.53 0.68 7.90
CA PHE A 159 10.21 1.95 8.55
C PHE A 159 8.90 2.43 7.94
N PHE A 160 7.82 2.39 8.73
CA PHE A 160 6.61 3.14 8.41
C PHE A 160 6.87 4.60 8.78
N ASP A 161 7.36 5.37 7.81
CA ASP A 161 7.41 6.82 7.93
C ASP A 161 5.96 7.36 7.92
N SER A 162 5.63 8.29 8.81
CA SER A 162 4.27 8.70 9.23
C SER A 162 3.37 9.38 8.17
N ALA A 163 3.64 9.16 6.88
CA ALA A 163 3.00 9.87 5.77
C ALA A 163 1.81 9.11 5.14
N MET A 164 1.20 8.12 5.80
CA MET A 164 0.42 7.08 5.10
C MET A 164 -1.09 7.28 4.91
N VAL A 165 -1.69 8.45 5.15
CA VAL A 165 -3.17 8.58 5.09
C VAL A 165 -3.61 9.84 4.35
N ALA A 166 -4.18 9.67 3.16
CA ALA A 166 -4.94 10.69 2.44
C ALA A 166 -5.90 10.00 1.44
N CYS A 167 -7.12 9.65 1.86
CA CYS A 167 -8.20 9.46 0.89
C CYS A 167 -8.63 10.83 0.36
#